data_AF-A0A061GWN1-F1
#
_entry.id   AF-A0A061GWN1-F1
#
_cell.length_a   1.000
_cell.length_b   1.000
_cell.length_c   1.000
_cell.angle_alpha   90.00
_cell.angle_beta   90.00
_cell.angle_gamma   90.00
#
_symmetry.space_group_name_H-M   'P 1'
#
loop_
_entity.id
_entity.type
_entity.pdbx_description
1 polymer ?
#
loop_
_entity_poly.entity_id
_entity_poly.type
_entity_poly.pdbx_seq_one_letter_code
_entity_poly.pdbx_strand_id
1 'polypeptide(L)'
;MLLLDYNAHAAAACMNRLAKLSARWIGNHGFSIGIDDVQPGKRLNDEKAVKNSGGHKKCDEEIQMVNEGKLEPKPGCDAAQTLEANVCMKELHWRNSPLIMSQCGSKGSAINISQMIACVGQQSVGGCRAPNGFVDRSRPHFHRGSKTPAVSLFYIALALKT
;
A
#
# COMPACT_ATOMS: atom_id res chain seq x y z
N MET A 1 -16.65 1.12 -29.35
CA MET A 1 -17.79 0.39 -29.93
C MET A 1 -19.00 1.32 -30.09
N LEU A 2 -19.74 1.70 -29.04
CA LEU A 2 -20.89 2.63 -29.17
C LEU A 2 -20.62 3.94 -29.94
N LEU A 3 -19.50 4.61 -29.67
CA LEU A 3 -19.10 5.84 -30.38
C LEU A 3 -18.73 5.58 -31.85
N LEU A 4 -18.17 4.40 -32.13
CA LEU A 4 -17.69 4.00 -33.45
C LEU A 4 -18.87 3.61 -34.36
N ASP A 5 -19.88 2.97 -33.78
CA ASP A 5 -20.98 2.33 -34.51
C ASP A 5 -22.24 3.22 -34.62
N TYR A 6 -22.49 4.13 -33.66
CA TYR A 6 -23.80 4.80 -33.52
C TYR A 6 -23.77 6.32 -33.35
N ASN A 7 -22.63 6.98 -33.57
CA ASN A 7 -22.40 8.42 -33.36
C ASN A 7 -22.30 8.89 -31.89
N ALA A 8 -21.78 10.11 -31.69
CA ALA A 8 -21.54 10.68 -30.37
C ALA A 8 -22.81 10.96 -29.56
N HIS A 9 -23.90 11.39 -30.20
CA HIS A 9 -25.16 11.67 -29.53
C HIS A 9 -25.82 10.41 -28.96
N ALA A 10 -25.84 9.32 -29.73
CA ALA A 10 -26.39 8.05 -29.26
C ALA A 10 -25.54 7.46 -28.11
N ALA A 11 -24.21 7.54 -28.22
CA ALA A 11 -23.31 7.11 -27.16
C ALA A 11 -23.52 7.92 -25.87
N ALA A 12 -23.63 9.24 -25.96
CA ALA A 12 -23.89 10.12 -24.82
C ALA A 12 -25.25 9.82 -24.16
N ALA A 13 -26.31 9.61 -24.95
CA ALA A 13 -27.63 9.25 -24.45
C ALA A 13 -27.60 7.89 -23.72
N CYS A 14 -26.90 6.90 -24.27
CA CYS A 14 -26.71 5.59 -23.66
C CYS A 14 -25.98 5.69 -22.30
N MET A 15 -24.84 6.38 -22.26
CA MET A 15 -24.07 6.59 -21.02
C MET A 15 -24.89 7.31 -19.95
N ASN A 16 -25.67 8.33 -20.32
CA ASN A 16 -26.50 9.06 -19.37
C ASN A 16 -27.62 8.18 -18.78
N ARG A 17 -28.26 7.33 -19.60
CA ARG A 17 -29.27 6.37 -19.11
C ARG A 17 -28.65 5.36 -18.15
N LEU A 18 -27.47 4.81 -18.48
CA LEU A 18 -26.75 3.88 -17.62
C LEU A 18 -26.35 4.55 -16.30
N ALA A 19 -25.78 5.76 -16.35
CA ALA A 19 -25.40 6.52 -15.16
C ALA A 19 -26.59 6.78 -14.23
N LYS A 20 -27.74 7.20 -14.77
CA LYS A 20 -28.97 7.42 -13.98
C LYS A 20 -29.50 6.13 -13.35
N LEU A 21 -29.47 5.02 -14.07
CA LEU A 21 -29.88 3.71 -13.55
C LEU A 21 -28.95 3.28 -12.41
N SER A 22 -27.64 3.31 -12.64
CA SER A 22 -26.63 2.93 -11.65
C SER A 22 -26.70 3.82 -10.40
N ALA A 23 -26.87 5.13 -10.57
CA ALA A 23 -27.00 6.06 -9.44
C ALA A 23 -28.24 5.77 -8.58
N ARG A 24 -29.39 5.49 -9.20
CA ARG A 24 -30.61 5.11 -8.47
C ARG A 24 -30.48 3.74 -7.79
N TRP A 25 -29.84 2.78 -8.45
CA TRP A 25 -29.61 1.45 -7.89
C TRP A 25 -28.69 1.50 -6.67
N ILE A 26 -27.53 2.17 -6.79
CA ILE A 26 -26.58 2.34 -5.66
C ILE A 26 -27.22 3.16 -4.53
N GLY A 27 -28.00 4.18 -4.86
CA GLY A 27 -28.72 4.98 -3.85
C GLY A 27 -29.69 4.16 -3.00
N ASN A 28 -30.34 3.14 -3.58
CA ASN A 28 -31.24 2.25 -2.85
C ASN A 28 -30.51 1.07 -2.17
N HIS A 29 -29.44 0.56 -2.77
CA HIS A 29 -28.67 -0.56 -2.22
C HIS A 29 -27.78 -0.14 -1.04
N GLY A 30 -27.20 1.07 -1.14
CA GLY A 30 -26.17 1.54 -0.23
C GLY A 30 -24.81 0.92 -0.53
N PHE A 31 -23.74 1.72 -0.41
CA PHE A 31 -22.36 1.26 -0.46
C PHE A 31 -21.53 2.14 0.47
N SER A 32 -20.80 1.53 1.40
CA SER A 32 -20.01 2.24 2.41
C SER A 32 -18.72 1.49 2.71
N ILE A 33 -17.72 2.22 3.19
CA ILE A 33 -16.46 1.67 3.70
C ILE A 33 -16.38 2.00 5.19
N GLY A 34 -16.26 0.96 6.02
CA GLY A 34 -16.06 1.10 7.46
C GLY A 34 -14.60 0.96 7.87
N ILE A 35 -14.30 1.25 9.14
CA ILE A 35 -13.00 0.92 9.74
C ILE A 35 -12.80 -0.61 9.79
N ASP A 36 -13.88 -1.36 9.99
CA ASP A 36 -13.86 -2.82 10.03
C ASP A 36 -13.42 -3.44 8.69
N ASP A 37 -13.64 -2.74 7.57
CA ASP A 37 -13.21 -3.18 6.24
C ASP A 37 -11.68 -3.10 6.04
N VAL A 38 -10.99 -2.31 6.86
CA VAL A 38 -9.54 -2.14 6.80
C VAL A 38 -8.82 -2.72 8.01
N GLN A 39 -9.56 -3.35 8.93
CA GLN A 39 -8.97 -3.97 10.10
C GLN A 39 -8.41 -5.36 9.75
N PRO A 40 -7.12 -5.63 9.99
CA PRO A 40 -6.55 -6.95 9.71
C PRO A 40 -7.06 -7.99 10.71
N GLY A 41 -7.40 -9.18 10.20
CA GLY A 41 -7.68 -10.33 11.05
C GLY A 41 -6.44 -10.80 11.83
N LYS A 42 -6.65 -11.54 12.94
CA LYS A 42 -5.56 -12.02 13.83
C LYS A 42 -4.46 -12.77 13.07
N ARG A 43 -4.86 -13.71 12.21
CA ARG A 43 -3.99 -14.52 11.36
C ARG A 43 -3.01 -13.66 10.54
N LEU A 44 -3.57 -12.65 9.86
CA LEU A 44 -2.81 -11.72 9.03
C LEU A 44 -1.91 -10.81 9.88
N ASN A 45 -2.31 -10.49 11.11
CA ASN A 45 -1.51 -9.70 12.05
C ASN A 45 -0.29 -10.48 12.58
N ASP A 46 -0.48 -11.77 12.90
CA ASP A 46 0.59 -12.65 13.35
C ASP A 46 1.63 -12.89 12.24
N GLU A 47 1.19 -13.16 11.01
CA GLU A 47 2.07 -13.30 9.85
C GLU A 47 2.86 -12.03 9.56
N LYS A 48 2.23 -10.85 9.70
CA LYS A 48 2.93 -9.56 9.59
C LYS A 48 3.99 -9.39 10.65
N ALA A 49 3.69 -9.72 11.91
CA ALA A 49 4.65 -9.59 13.00
C ALA A 49 5.89 -10.48 12.76
N VAL A 50 5.69 -11.71 12.27
CA VAL A 50 6.78 -12.63 11.91
C VAL A 50 7.61 -12.09 10.75
N LYS A 51 6.97 -11.65 9.65
CA LYS A 51 7.69 -11.10 8.49
C LYS A 51 8.44 -9.80 8.84
N ASN A 52 7.82 -8.91 9.61
CA ASN A 52 8.42 -7.64 9.96
C ASN A 52 9.63 -7.82 10.89
N SER A 53 9.52 -8.71 11.88
CA SER A 53 10.67 -9.04 12.77
C SER A 53 11.81 -9.71 12.01
N GLY A 54 11.52 -10.60 11.05
CA GLY A 54 12.53 -11.16 10.15
C GLY A 54 13.18 -10.12 9.24
N GLY A 55 12.39 -9.18 8.71
CA GLY A 55 12.88 -8.07 7.88
C GLY A 55 13.83 -7.15 8.63
N HIS A 56 13.51 -6.80 9.87
CA HIS A 56 14.40 -6.01 10.72
C HIS A 56 15.75 -6.68 10.95
N LYS A 57 15.76 -7.97 11.30
CA LYS A 57 17.01 -8.72 11.50
C LYS A 57 17.89 -8.72 10.27
N LYS A 58 17.31 -8.94 9.08
CA LYS A 58 18.05 -8.87 7.81
C LYS A 58 18.61 -7.47 7.54
N CYS A 59 17.84 -6.42 7.82
CA CYS A 59 18.35 -5.05 7.68
C CYS A 59 19.51 -4.77 8.63
N ASP A 60 19.44 -5.26 9.87
CA ASP A 60 20.52 -5.08 10.84
C ASP A 60 21.79 -5.84 10.41
N GLU A 61 21.65 -7.06 9.87
CA GLU A 61 22.73 -7.84 9.27
C GLU A 61 23.35 -7.11 8.05
N GLU A 62 22.54 -6.58 7.14
CA GLU A 62 23.02 -5.82 5.98
C GLU A 62 23.72 -4.52 6.39
N ILE A 63 23.20 -3.81 7.40
CA ILE A 63 23.85 -2.61 7.97
C ILE A 63 25.22 -2.98 8.54
N GLN A 64 25.33 -4.13 9.22
CA GLN A 64 26.61 -4.62 9.72
C GLN A 64 27.58 -4.93 8.58
N MET A 65 27.13 -5.61 7.53
CA MET A 65 27.96 -5.90 6.34
C MET A 65 28.41 -4.62 5.61
N VAL A 66 27.58 -3.58 5.56
CA VAL A 66 27.95 -2.26 5.03
C VAL A 66 29.01 -1.58 5.89
N ASN A 67 28.87 -1.64 7.22
CA ASN A 67 29.86 -1.10 8.15
C ASN A 67 31.20 -1.85 8.04
N GLU A 68 31.16 -3.15 7.73
CA GLU A 68 32.34 -3.98 7.46
C GLU A 68 32.87 -3.84 6.01
N GLY A 69 32.20 -3.06 5.14
CA GLY A 69 32.62 -2.79 3.76
C GLY A 69 32.44 -3.95 2.77
N LYS A 70 31.61 -4.95 3.09
CA LYS A 70 31.47 -6.21 2.31
C LYS A 70 30.23 -6.29 1.41
N LEU A 71 29.41 -5.23 1.32
CA LEU A 71 28.11 -5.30 0.66
C LEU A 71 28.19 -4.93 -0.84
N GLU A 72 27.78 -5.85 -1.70
CA GLU A 72 27.59 -5.64 -3.15
C GLU A 72 26.25 -4.92 -3.45
N PRO A 73 26.22 -3.91 -4.35
CA PRO A 73 25.01 -3.16 -4.66
C PRO A 73 24.02 -3.96 -5.52
N LYS A 74 22.77 -4.09 -5.05
CA LYS A 74 21.67 -4.74 -5.80
C LYS A 74 20.81 -3.73 -6.59
N PRO A 75 20.38 -4.05 -7.82
CA PRO A 75 19.55 -3.18 -8.64
C PRO A 75 18.04 -3.26 -8.31
N GLY A 76 17.42 -2.10 -8.07
CA GLY A 76 16.15 -1.65 -8.69
C GLY A 76 14.80 -2.36 -8.42
N CYS A 77 14.16 -2.08 -7.27
CA CYS A 77 12.71 -2.09 -6.98
C CYS A 77 11.87 -3.40 -6.99
N ASP A 78 10.69 -3.31 -6.37
CA ASP A 78 10.24 -4.19 -5.27
C ASP A 78 9.16 -5.23 -5.67
N ALA A 79 9.60 -6.43 -6.07
CA ALA A 79 8.71 -7.58 -6.27
C ALA A 79 8.00 -8.03 -4.98
N ALA A 80 8.56 -7.69 -3.80
CA ALA A 80 8.00 -8.08 -2.52
C ALA A 80 6.74 -7.25 -2.19
N GLN A 81 6.71 -5.95 -2.49
CA GLN A 81 5.50 -5.12 -2.36
C GLN A 81 4.32 -5.67 -3.18
N THR A 82 4.60 -6.10 -4.41
CA THR A 82 3.59 -6.70 -5.29
C THR A 82 3.09 -8.04 -4.75
N LEU A 83 4.00 -8.86 -4.20
CA LEU A 83 3.65 -10.14 -3.59
C LEU A 83 2.81 -9.94 -2.30
N GLU A 84 3.18 -8.98 -1.46
CA GLU A 84 2.46 -8.64 -0.22
C GLU A 84 1.06 -8.12 -0.50
N ALA A 85 0.91 -7.27 -1.52
CA ALA A 85 -0.40 -6.81 -1.97
C ALA A 85 -1.29 -7.99 -2.40
N ASN A 86 -0.76 -8.93 -3.18
CA ASN A 86 -1.52 -10.11 -3.63
C ASN A 86 -1.91 -11.07 -2.49
N VAL A 87 -1.04 -11.24 -1.48
CA VAL A 87 -1.36 -12.06 -0.31
C VAL A 87 -2.45 -11.40 0.54
N CYS A 88 -2.34 -10.07 0.76
CA CYS A 88 -3.35 -9.32 1.52
C CYS A 88 -4.73 -9.37 0.84
N MET A 89 -4.79 -9.30 -0.49
CA MET A 89 -6.05 -9.31 -1.25
C MET A 89 -6.75 -10.69 -1.21
N LYS A 90 -6.01 -11.79 -1.01
CA LYS A 90 -6.59 -13.14 -0.89
C LYS A 90 -7.23 -13.40 0.48
N GLU A 91 -6.80 -12.67 1.50
CA GLU A 91 -7.32 -12.79 2.87
C GLU A 91 -8.62 -12.02 3.08
N LEU A 92 -8.90 -11.03 2.24
CA LEU A 92 -10.09 -10.22 2.35
C LEU A 92 -11.31 -11.00 1.87
N HIS A 93 -12.39 -10.91 2.64
CA HIS A 93 -13.67 -11.47 2.23
C HIS A 93 -14.16 -10.80 0.95
N TRP A 94 -14.78 -11.56 0.05
CA TRP A 94 -15.26 -11.05 -1.25
C TRP A 94 -16.28 -9.91 -1.16
N ARG A 95 -16.93 -9.73 0.00
CA ARG A 95 -17.85 -8.60 0.29
C ARG A 95 -17.16 -7.34 0.84
N ASN A 96 -15.84 -7.36 1.00
CA ASN A 96 -15.11 -6.21 1.53
C ASN A 96 -15.19 -5.02 0.54
N SER A 97 -15.63 -3.87 1.02
CA SER A 97 -15.88 -2.71 0.17
C SER A 97 -14.62 -2.18 -0.55
N PRO A 98 -13.45 -2.01 0.11
CA PRO A 98 -12.19 -1.68 -0.57
C PRO A 98 -11.80 -2.67 -1.67
N LEU A 99 -11.94 -3.97 -1.42
CA LEU A 99 -11.65 -5.01 -2.40
C LEU A 99 -12.54 -4.88 -3.64
N ILE A 100 -13.85 -4.71 -3.44
CA ILE A 100 -14.81 -4.52 -4.54
C ILE A 100 -14.46 -3.28 -5.37
N MET A 101 -14.10 -2.16 -4.72
CA MET A 101 -13.73 -0.92 -5.40
C MET A 101 -12.47 -1.04 -6.26
N SER A 102 -11.48 -1.78 -5.78
CA SER A 102 -10.26 -2.05 -6.54
C SER A 102 -10.52 -3.00 -7.70
N GLN A 103 -11.33 -4.06 -7.49
CA GLN A 103 -11.66 -5.03 -8.55
C GLN A 103 -12.53 -4.43 -9.65
N CYS A 104 -13.49 -3.56 -9.31
CA CYS A 104 -14.32 -2.87 -10.31
C CYS A 104 -13.59 -1.72 -11.00
N GLY A 105 -12.37 -1.37 -10.56
CA GLY A 105 -11.58 -0.29 -11.12
C GLY A 105 -12.14 1.10 -10.82
N SER A 106 -13.06 1.23 -9.86
CA SER A 106 -13.65 2.52 -9.51
C SER A 106 -12.64 3.42 -8.80
N LYS A 107 -11.98 2.90 -7.76
CA LYS A 107 -10.96 3.64 -7.00
C LYS A 107 -10.13 2.72 -6.11
N GLY A 108 -8.84 3.03 -6.01
CA GLY A 108 -7.89 2.30 -5.18
C GLY A 108 -7.21 1.14 -5.91
N SER A 109 -5.94 0.93 -5.60
CA SER A 109 -5.15 -0.20 -6.07
C SER A 109 -4.98 -1.25 -4.97
N ALA A 110 -4.59 -2.46 -5.35
CA ALA A 110 -4.22 -3.51 -4.40
C ALA A 110 -3.15 -3.03 -3.39
N ILE A 111 -2.23 -2.17 -3.84
CA ILE A 111 -1.21 -1.56 -2.98
C ILE A 111 -1.84 -0.61 -1.96
N ASN A 112 -2.84 0.19 -2.34
CA ASN A 112 -3.50 1.08 -1.38
C ASN A 112 -4.23 0.28 -0.28
N ILE A 113 -4.88 -0.82 -0.67
CA ILE A 113 -5.55 -1.71 0.28
C ILE A 113 -4.52 -2.39 1.19
N SER A 114 -3.44 -2.92 0.64
CA SER A 114 -2.38 -3.52 1.46
C SER A 114 -1.71 -2.50 2.37
N GLN A 115 -1.59 -1.23 1.97
CA GLN A 115 -1.05 -0.18 2.83
C GLN A 115 -1.99 0.21 3.97
N MET A 116 -3.32 0.19 3.73
CA MET A 116 -4.32 0.45 4.77
C MET A 116 -4.42 -0.71 5.77
N ILE A 117 -4.25 -1.95 5.31
CA ILE A 117 -4.50 -3.15 6.13
C ILE A 117 -3.21 -3.75 6.70
N ALA A 118 -2.11 -3.70 5.94
CA ALA A 118 -0.86 -4.40 6.24
C ALA A 118 0.27 -3.50 6.71
N CYS A 119 0.97 -2.87 5.78
CA CYS A 119 2.10 -2.02 6.08
C CYS A 119 2.26 -0.99 4.96
N VAL A 120 2.63 0.23 5.33
CA VAL A 120 2.83 1.32 4.39
C VAL A 120 4.15 1.16 3.63
N GLY A 121 5.14 0.54 4.27
CA GLY A 121 6.46 0.28 3.71
C GLY A 121 7.38 1.51 3.73
N GLN A 122 8.45 1.44 2.95
CA GLN A 122 9.43 2.53 2.87
C GLN A 122 8.93 3.64 1.94
N GLN A 123 8.95 4.89 2.41
CA GLN A 123 8.67 6.04 1.56
C GLN A 123 9.97 6.52 0.89
N SER A 124 9.92 6.69 -0.44
CA SER A 124 11.00 7.27 -1.24
C SER A 124 10.68 8.73 -1.59
N VAL A 125 11.70 9.58 -1.59
CA VAL A 125 11.61 10.98 -2.00
C VAL A 125 12.59 11.18 -3.16
N GLY A 126 12.07 11.51 -4.35
CA GLY A 126 12.92 11.67 -5.55
C GLY A 126 13.62 10.38 -5.99
N GLY A 127 13.06 9.20 -5.69
CA GLY A 127 13.66 7.90 -6.01
C GLY A 127 14.71 7.42 -5.01
N CYS A 128 15.09 8.24 -4.04
CA CYS A 128 16.03 7.88 -2.97
C CYS A 128 15.33 7.76 -1.62
N ARG A 129 16.01 7.15 -0.64
CA ARG A 129 15.59 7.23 0.77
C ARG A 129 15.59 8.70 1.22
N ALA A 130 14.84 8.99 2.29
CA ALA A 130 14.81 10.31 2.93
C ALA A 130 16.24 10.89 3.08
N PRO A 131 16.54 12.05 2.48
CA PRO A 131 17.88 12.62 2.58
C PRO A 131 18.20 13.09 4.00
N ASN A 132 19.48 13.22 4.31
CA ASN A 132 19.94 13.82 5.56
C ASN A 132 19.67 15.33 5.54
N GLY A 133 18.61 15.77 6.22
CA GLY A 133 18.29 17.19 6.41
C GLY A 133 19.12 17.88 7.50
N PHE A 134 19.89 17.12 8.28
CA PHE A 134 20.79 17.61 9.33
C PHE A 134 22.19 17.00 9.14
N VAL A 135 23.18 17.51 9.88
CA VAL A 135 24.57 17.02 9.85
C VAL A 135 24.60 15.50 10.12
N ASP A 136 24.85 14.73 9.05
CA ASP A 136 24.89 13.27 9.00
C ASP A 136 23.69 12.53 9.60
N ARG A 137 22.49 13.14 9.56
CA ARG A 137 21.26 12.49 10.04
C ARG A 137 20.00 13.06 9.40
N SER A 138 18.96 12.24 9.33
CA SER A 138 17.66 12.66 8.77
C SER A 138 16.79 13.44 9.76
N ARG A 139 16.87 13.15 11.08
CA ARG A 139 16.10 13.88 12.12
C ARG A 139 16.95 14.13 13.38
N PRO A 140 16.60 15.14 14.21
CA PRO A 140 17.34 15.48 15.44
C PRO A 140 17.32 14.39 16.51
N HIS A 141 16.30 13.52 16.51
CA HIS A 141 16.14 12.42 17.47
C HIS A 141 17.05 11.22 17.21
N PHE A 142 17.69 11.16 16.04
CA PHE A 142 18.58 10.06 15.69
C PHE A 142 20.04 10.44 15.91
N HIS A 143 20.83 9.43 16.26
CA HIS A 143 22.28 9.53 16.32
C HIS A 143 22.87 9.79 14.93
N ARG A 144 24.01 10.49 14.90
CA ARG A 144 24.75 10.78 13.65
C ARG A 144 25.17 9.46 12.99
N GLY A 145 25.04 9.38 11.67
CA GLY A 145 25.39 8.20 10.89
C GLY A 145 24.43 7.02 11.02
N SER A 146 23.30 7.15 11.73
CA SER A 146 22.33 6.07 11.84
C SER A 146 21.64 5.79 10.50
N LYS A 147 21.77 4.56 9.98
CA LYS A 147 21.16 4.09 8.72
C LYS A 147 20.02 3.09 8.94
N THR A 148 19.48 3.03 10.16
CA THR A 148 18.41 2.07 10.48
C THR A 148 17.15 2.37 9.65
N PRO A 149 16.32 1.35 9.34
CA PRO A 149 15.08 1.56 8.57
C PRO A 149 14.16 2.63 9.19
N ALA A 150 14.13 2.72 10.51
CA ALA A 150 13.35 3.72 11.26
C ALA A 150 13.81 5.17 11.03
N VAL A 151 15.10 5.39 10.74
CA VAL A 151 15.65 6.72 10.43
C VAL A 151 15.18 7.20 9.07
N SER A 152 15.07 6.26 8.11
CA SER A 152 14.70 6.53 6.73
C SER A 152 13.22 6.26 6.44
N LEU A 153 12.30 7.04 7.02
CA LEU A 153 10.85 7.04 6.68
C LEU A 153 10.23 5.64 6.38
N PHE A 154 10.64 4.59 7.10
CA PHE A 154 10.00 3.29 7.04
C PHE A 154 8.80 3.33 7.98
N TYR A 155 7.61 3.58 7.42
CA TYR A 155 6.38 3.54 8.19
C TYR A 155 5.95 2.08 8.33
N ILE A 156 6.37 1.45 9.43
CA ILE A 156 5.62 0.33 9.97
C ILE A 156 4.33 0.92 10.47
N ALA A 157 3.21 0.48 9.89
CA ALA A 157 1.90 0.79 10.41
C ALA A 157 1.83 0.20 11.83
N LEU A 158 2.22 1.01 12.82
CA LEU A 158 1.82 0.84 14.20
C LEU A 158 0.31 1.07 14.21
N ALA A 159 -0.44 -0.01 13.97
CA ALA A 159 -1.86 -0.05 14.22
C ALA A 159 -2.05 0.28 15.71
N LEU A 160 -2.51 1.51 15.94
CA LEU A 160 -3.27 2.01 17.08
C LEU A 160 -3.04 1.27 18.40
N LYS A 161 -2.10 1.81 19.19
CA LYS A 161 -2.09 1.61 20.63
C LYS A 161 -2.86 2.77 21.26
N THR A 162 -4.19 2.64 21.35
CA THR A 162 -5.07 3.30 22.32
C THR A 162 -6.26 2.39 22.55
#